data_AF-A0A842UIB3-F1
#
_entry.id   AF-A0A842UIB3-F1
#
_cell.length_a   1.000
_cell.length_b   1.000
_cell.length_c   1.000
_cell.angle_alpha   90.00
_cell.angle_beta   90.00
_cell.angle_gamma   90.00
#
_symmetry.space_group_name_H-M   'P 1'
#
loop_
_entity.id
_entity.type
_entity.pdbx_description
1 polymer ?
#
loop_
_entity_poly.entity_id
_entity_poly.type
_entity_poly.pdbx_seq_one_letter_code
_entity_poly.pdbx_strand_id
1 'polypeptide(L)'
;MAVNEKGRRILSNVNYNLIRKSFIDALMRRISESGRGGQDIRNLIEETLDEEEFRQLVLDLVLNIKKETDLSPRECEKAMSVLLEEDLAEDIKTNLDGGLTEESIEGDHIIQKGQDTGLWLNLNLKRTLGVKPSVLTELGGIIKNQPLIRYTFLTGIIFLTASAAIFGSPYEAVKVALTLSDVEGEGLTKVGNILGGLGGVLIFFITLTTMI
;
A
#
# COMPACT_ATOMS: atom_id res chain seq x y z
N MET A 1 24.29 3.96 -8.54
CA MET A 1 23.96 4.06 -7.10
C MET A 1 24.15 5.48 -6.60
N ALA A 2 23.16 6.04 -5.91
CA ALA A 2 23.18 7.41 -5.41
C ALA A 2 23.99 7.59 -4.12
N VAL A 3 24.39 6.50 -3.43
CA VAL A 3 25.23 6.60 -2.23
C VAL A 3 26.65 7.08 -2.57
N ASN A 4 27.07 8.17 -1.93
CA ASN A 4 28.40 8.75 -2.12
C ASN A 4 29.46 7.95 -1.33
N GLU A 5 30.74 8.25 -1.53
CA GLU A 5 31.87 7.56 -0.88
C GLU A 5 31.76 7.62 0.66
N LYS A 6 31.38 8.78 1.22
CA LYS A 6 31.17 8.91 2.67
C LYS A 6 30.07 7.97 3.18
N GLY A 7 28.92 7.94 2.50
CA GLY A 7 27.81 7.04 2.83
C GLY A 7 28.24 5.56 2.79
N ARG A 8 28.98 5.16 1.76
CA ARG A 8 29.52 3.79 1.64
C ARG A 8 30.50 3.43 2.75
N ARG A 9 31.35 4.37 3.19
CA ARG A 9 32.23 4.16 4.34
C ARG A 9 31.45 3.95 5.64
N ILE A 10 30.40 4.75 5.87
CA ILE A 10 29.53 4.60 7.05
C ILE A 10 28.90 3.20 7.09
N LEU A 11 28.36 2.72 5.97
CA LEU A 11 27.80 1.37 5.85
C LEU A 11 28.88 0.29 6.07
N SER A 12 30.06 0.46 5.49
CA SER A 12 31.16 -0.50 5.63
C SER A 12 31.67 -0.62 7.08
N ASN A 13 31.70 0.50 7.82
CA ASN A 13 32.23 0.56 9.19
C ASN A 13 31.39 -0.20 10.22
N VAL A 14 30.13 -0.53 9.91
CA VAL A 14 29.23 -1.24 10.84
C VAL A 14 29.07 -2.73 10.51
N ASN A 15 29.96 -3.28 9.68
CA ASN A 15 29.84 -4.65 9.15
C ASN A 15 28.48 -4.90 8.45
N TYR A 16 27.88 -3.85 7.89
CA TYR A 16 26.57 -3.93 7.24
C TYR A 16 26.49 -5.07 6.23
N ASN A 17 27.57 -5.33 5.48
CA ASN A 17 27.64 -6.40 4.50
C ASN A 17 27.35 -7.81 5.08
N LEU A 18 27.62 -8.06 6.36
CA LEU A 18 27.37 -9.35 7.00
C LEU A 18 25.88 -9.58 7.29
N ILE A 19 25.13 -8.50 7.52
CA ILE A 19 23.73 -8.53 7.93
C ILE A 19 22.78 -8.04 6.82
N ARG A 20 23.32 -7.47 5.75
CA ARG A 20 22.59 -6.93 4.59
C ARG A 20 21.61 -7.94 4.03
N LYS A 21 22.03 -9.19 3.86
CA LYS A 21 21.16 -10.25 3.34
C LYS A 21 19.99 -10.52 4.28
N SER A 22 20.25 -10.69 5.58
CA SER A 22 19.20 -10.91 6.59
C SER A 22 18.22 -9.73 6.63
N PHE A 23 18.73 -8.50 6.49
CA PHE A 23 17.88 -7.31 6.42
C PHE A 23 16.97 -7.31 5.18
N ILE A 24 17.52 -7.61 4.00
CA ILE A 24 16.73 -7.75 2.77
C ILE A 24 15.67 -8.83 2.94
N ASP A 25 16.04 -10.00 3.47
CA ASP A 25 15.11 -11.11 3.68
C ASP A 25 13.97 -10.71 4.65
N ALA A 26 14.28 -10.02 5.74
CA ALA A 26 13.30 -9.50 6.69
C ALA A 26 12.38 -8.44 6.04
N LEU A 27 12.94 -7.51 5.26
CA LEU A 27 12.19 -6.51 4.51
C LEU A 27 11.25 -7.17 3.49
N MET A 28 11.73 -8.14 2.71
CA MET A 28 10.92 -8.86 1.72
C MET A 28 9.81 -9.69 2.37
N ARG A 29 10.10 -10.34 3.50
CA ARG A 29 9.08 -11.03 4.31
C ARG A 29 7.99 -10.05 4.74
N ARG A 30 8.36 -8.90 5.28
CA ARG A 30 7.42 -7.85 5.71
C ARG A 30 6.56 -7.36 4.54
N ILE A 31 7.17 -7.10 3.38
CA ILE A 31 6.45 -6.70 2.16
C ILE A 31 5.43 -7.77 1.75
N SER A 32 5.84 -9.05 1.77
CA SER A 32 5.01 -10.18 1.36
C SER A 32 3.82 -10.43 2.28
N GLU A 33 4.02 -10.29 3.60
CA GLU A 33 3.00 -10.61 4.61
C GLU A 33 1.85 -9.61 4.67
N SER A 34 2.04 -8.38 4.19
CA SER A 34 1.05 -7.31 4.44
C SER A 34 0.42 -6.66 3.21
N GLY A 35 0.60 -7.24 2.01
CA GLY A 35 -0.13 -6.80 0.80
C GLY A 35 0.00 -5.30 0.51
N ARG A 36 1.17 -4.72 0.79
CA ARG A 36 1.37 -3.28 1.05
C ARG A 36 1.49 -2.41 -0.21
N GLY A 37 0.53 -2.52 -1.12
CA GLY A 37 0.44 -1.64 -2.30
C GLY A 37 0.34 -0.15 -1.90
N GLY A 38 1.18 0.67 -2.51
CA GLY A 38 1.29 2.11 -2.31
C GLY A 38 2.10 2.56 -1.08
N GLN A 39 2.72 1.65 -0.33
CA GLN A 39 3.52 2.05 0.84
C GLN A 39 4.90 2.59 0.46
N ASP A 40 5.38 3.54 1.26
CA ASP A 40 6.72 4.11 1.19
C ASP A 40 7.77 3.10 1.65
N ILE A 41 8.79 2.86 0.82
CA ILE A 41 9.89 1.94 1.15
C ILE A 41 10.67 2.41 2.38
N ARG A 42 10.81 3.73 2.59
CA ARG A 42 11.51 4.26 3.76
C ARG A 42 10.84 3.85 5.06
N ASN A 43 9.51 3.93 5.11
CA ASN A 43 8.74 3.52 6.28
C ASN A 43 8.89 2.03 6.54
N LEU A 44 8.96 1.21 5.48
CA LEU A 44 9.19 -0.22 5.62
C LEU A 44 10.58 -0.55 6.14
N ILE A 45 11.59 0.18 5.69
CA ILE A 45 12.96 0.08 6.21
C ILE A 45 12.98 0.47 7.69
N GLU A 46 12.32 1.56 8.08
CA GLU A 46 12.19 1.98 9.49
C GLU A 46 11.54 0.88 10.34
N GLU A 47 10.39 0.36 9.90
CA GLU A 47 9.71 -0.73 10.60
C GLU A 47 10.54 -2.02 10.70
N THR A 48 11.33 -2.35 9.68
CA THR A 48 12.24 -3.51 9.72
C THR A 48 13.37 -3.25 10.70
N LEU A 49 13.93 -2.03 10.75
CA LEU A 49 14.99 -1.67 11.69
C LEU A 49 14.54 -1.69 13.17
N ASP A 50 13.25 -1.59 13.44
CA ASP A 50 12.67 -1.74 14.78
C ASP A 50 12.72 -3.18 15.31
N GLU A 51 13.02 -4.18 14.47
CA GLU A 51 13.18 -5.57 14.93
C GLU A 51 14.44 -5.71 15.82
N GLU A 52 14.33 -6.43 16.94
CA GLU A 52 15.40 -6.52 17.96
C GLU A 52 16.73 -7.02 17.39
N GLU A 53 16.69 -7.85 16.33
CA GLU A 53 17.88 -8.36 15.65
C GLU A 53 18.71 -7.29 14.93
N PHE A 54 18.12 -6.14 14.57
CA PHE A 54 18.81 -5.02 13.94
C PHE A 54 19.14 -3.87 14.89
N ARG A 55 18.78 -3.98 16.17
CA ARG A 55 19.01 -2.93 17.16
C ARG A 55 20.48 -2.46 17.24
N GLN A 56 21.41 -3.39 17.17
CA GLN A 56 22.84 -3.07 17.20
C GLN A 56 23.27 -2.32 15.91
N LEU A 57 22.75 -2.74 14.75
CA LEU A 57 23.00 -2.05 13.48
C LEU A 57 22.52 -0.59 13.55
N VAL A 58 21.30 -0.36 14.06
CA VAL A 58 20.73 0.98 14.19
C VAL A 58 21.62 1.86 15.05
N LEU A 59 22.03 1.37 16.22
CA LEU A 59 22.91 2.12 17.13
C LEU A 59 24.23 2.49 16.45
N ASP A 60 24.87 1.53 15.78
CA ASP A 60 26.16 1.75 15.14
C ASP A 60 26.07 2.69 13.93
N LEU A 61 25.00 2.61 13.12
CA LEU A 61 24.75 3.51 12.00
C LEU A 61 24.48 4.93 12.48
N VAL A 62 23.59 5.12 13.46
CA VAL A 62 23.28 6.44 14.01
C VAL A 62 24.53 7.08 14.62
N LEU A 63 25.34 6.31 15.35
CA LEU A 63 26.60 6.79 15.91
C LEU A 63 27.60 7.20 14.82
N ASN A 64 27.73 6.43 13.75
CA ASN A 64 28.68 6.75 12.67
C ASN A 64 28.20 7.91 11.79
N ILE A 65 26.90 8.00 11.49
CA ILE A 65 26.32 9.17 10.81
C ILE A 65 26.58 10.44 11.63
N LYS A 66 26.33 10.39 12.95
CA LYS A 66 26.56 11.52 13.85
C LYS A 66 28.04 11.92 13.96
N LYS A 67 28.98 10.98 13.81
CA LYS A 67 30.42 11.30 13.81
C LYS A 67 30.87 11.99 12.51
N GLU A 68 30.24 11.64 11.40
CA GLU A 68 30.63 12.08 10.05
C GLU A 68 29.81 13.28 9.53
N THR A 69 28.80 13.70 10.30
CA THR A 69 27.84 14.76 9.96
C THR A 69 27.41 15.57 11.20
N ASP A 70 26.90 16.78 11.01
CA ASP A 70 26.36 17.63 12.09
C ASP A 70 24.84 17.41 12.33
N LEU A 71 24.34 16.22 12.00
CA LEU A 71 22.92 15.90 12.15
C LEU A 71 22.55 15.65 13.63
N SER A 72 21.37 16.08 14.03
CA SER A 72 20.81 15.74 15.34
C SER A 72 20.45 14.24 15.41
N PRO A 73 20.25 13.65 16.61
CA PRO A 73 19.94 12.23 16.74
C PRO A 73 18.73 11.77 15.91
N ARG A 74 17.64 12.54 15.93
CA ARG A 74 16.43 12.27 15.13
C ARG A 74 16.67 12.38 13.62
N GLU A 75 17.56 13.29 13.21
CA GLU A 75 17.92 13.43 11.80
C GLU A 75 18.84 12.29 11.34
N CYS A 76 19.70 11.77 12.24
CA CYS A 76 20.54 10.60 11.96
C CYS A 76 19.69 9.35 11.72
N GLU A 77 18.63 9.15 12.51
CA GLU A 77 17.68 8.04 12.32
C GLU A 77 17.02 8.10 10.93
N LYS A 78 16.51 9.27 10.54
CA LYS A 78 15.93 9.45 9.20
C LYS A 78 16.96 9.30 8.08
N ALA A 79 18.15 9.85 8.26
CA ALA A 79 19.23 9.76 7.28
C ALA A 79 19.71 8.30 7.10
N MET A 80 19.66 7.49 8.16
CA MET A 80 19.94 6.06 8.08
C MET A 80 18.94 5.35 7.17
N SER A 81 17.63 5.60 7.33
CA SER A 81 16.59 5.00 6.47
C SER A 81 16.80 5.36 5.00
N VAL A 82 17.13 6.62 4.70
CA VAL A 82 17.45 7.08 3.33
C VAL A 82 18.72 6.42 2.80
N LEU A 83 19.76 6.32 3.63
CA LEU A 83 21.03 5.71 3.24
C LEU A 83 20.86 4.23 2.89
N LEU A 84 20.06 3.50 3.68
CA LEU A 84 19.76 2.09 3.44
C LEU A 84 18.84 1.91 2.22
N GLU A 85 17.85 2.77 2.02
CA GLU A 85 17.02 2.74 0.81
C GLU A 85 17.89 2.83 -0.45
N GLU A 86 18.83 3.77 -0.49
CA GLU A 86 19.69 3.96 -1.65
C GLU A 86 20.73 2.85 -1.86
N ASP A 87 21.20 2.21 -0.79
CA ASP A 87 22.06 1.03 -0.93
C ASP A 87 21.29 -0.18 -1.44
N LEU A 88 20.04 -0.33 -1.00
CA LEU A 88 19.20 -1.50 -1.27
C LEU A 88 18.29 -1.34 -2.48
N ALA A 89 18.19 -0.14 -3.07
CA ALA A 89 17.22 0.15 -4.12
C ALA A 89 17.26 -0.85 -5.28
N GLU A 90 18.46 -1.25 -5.72
CA GLU A 90 18.62 -2.22 -6.80
C GLU A 90 18.19 -3.64 -6.37
N ASP A 91 18.52 -4.09 -5.16
CA ASP A 91 18.07 -5.40 -4.65
C ASP A 91 16.57 -5.44 -4.45
N ILE A 92 15.98 -4.38 -3.89
CA ILE A 92 14.53 -4.27 -3.71
C ILE A 92 13.85 -4.30 -5.08
N LYS A 93 14.34 -3.52 -6.05
CA LYS A 93 13.81 -3.49 -7.42
C LYS A 93 13.89 -4.84 -8.12
N THR A 94 14.99 -5.56 -7.92
CA THR A 94 15.22 -6.88 -8.52
C THR A 94 14.32 -7.95 -7.90
N ASN A 95 14.14 -7.92 -6.58
CA ASN A 95 13.29 -8.89 -5.87
C ASN A 95 11.79 -8.64 -6.09
N LEU A 96 11.39 -7.42 -6.40
CA LEU A 96 9.97 -7.04 -6.60
C LEU A 96 9.51 -7.04 -8.06
N ASP A 97 10.32 -7.54 -9.00
CA ASP A 97 10.00 -7.63 -10.45
C ASP A 97 9.38 -6.34 -11.04
N GLY A 98 9.95 -5.18 -10.69
CA GLY A 98 9.46 -3.88 -11.16
C GLY A 98 8.27 -3.31 -10.38
N GLY A 99 7.89 -3.90 -9.26
CA GLY A 99 6.87 -3.41 -8.32
C GLY A 99 7.26 -2.17 -7.51
N LEU A 100 8.15 -1.32 -8.01
CA LEU A 100 8.50 -0.04 -7.39
C LEU A 100 8.08 1.11 -8.30
N THR A 101 7.34 2.06 -7.73
CA THR A 101 7.04 3.34 -8.38
C THR A 101 7.99 4.39 -7.82
N GLU A 102 8.60 5.20 -8.69
CA GLU A 102 9.46 6.30 -8.29
C GLU A 102 8.74 7.64 -8.53
N GLU A 103 8.62 8.46 -7.48
CA GLU A 103 8.02 9.78 -7.55
C GLU A 103 9.05 10.85 -7.21
N SER A 104 9.02 12.00 -7.89
CA SER A 104 9.91 13.12 -7.57
C SER A 104 9.51 13.74 -6.24
N ILE A 105 10.48 13.96 -5.35
CA ILE A 105 10.28 14.72 -4.11
C ILE A 105 11.05 16.02 -4.22
N GLU A 106 10.37 17.14 -4.01
CA GLU A 106 11.01 18.45 -3.80
C GLU A 106 10.85 18.88 -2.34
N GLY A 107 11.92 19.40 -1.75
CA GLY A 107 11.86 20.10 -0.46
C GLY A 107 11.98 19.25 0.81
N ASP A 108 12.41 17.99 0.73
CA ASP A 108 12.71 17.22 1.95
C ASP A 108 14.05 17.68 2.57
N HIS A 109 13.95 18.29 3.74
CA HIS A 109 15.08 18.85 4.48
C HIS A 109 16.15 17.80 4.84
N ILE A 110 15.78 16.54 5.07
CA ILE A 110 16.76 15.47 5.36
C ILE A 110 17.53 15.12 4.09
N ILE A 111 16.84 15.03 2.95
CA ILE A 111 17.44 14.77 1.64
C ILE A 111 18.49 15.83 1.33
N GLN A 112 18.15 17.10 1.51
CA GLN A 112 19.04 18.22 1.24
C GLN A 112 20.26 18.21 2.17
N LYS A 113 20.06 18.09 3.49
CA LYS A 113 21.18 18.00 4.44
C LYS A 113 22.11 16.82 4.17
N GLY A 114 21.57 15.67 3.77
CA GLY A 114 22.39 14.51 3.42
C GLY A 114 23.18 14.69 2.12
N GLN A 115 22.66 15.44 1.15
CA GLN A 115 23.43 15.87 -0.02
C GLN A 115 24.56 16.83 0.38
N ASP A 116 24.26 17.85 1.18
CA ASP A 116 25.22 18.85 1.64
C ASP A 116 26.37 18.23 2.45
N THR A 117 26.05 17.21 3.24
CA THR A 117 27.05 16.46 4.05
C THR A 117 27.74 15.34 3.27
N GLY A 118 27.32 15.10 2.03
CA GLY A 118 27.92 14.15 1.11
C GLY A 118 27.60 12.68 1.40
N LEU A 119 26.45 12.37 2.01
CA LEU A 119 25.99 10.99 2.21
C LEU A 119 25.52 10.34 0.90
N TRP A 120 24.85 11.11 0.04
CA TRP A 120 24.34 10.69 -1.27
C TRP A 120 24.44 11.81 -2.31
N LEU A 121 24.25 11.47 -3.58
CA LEU A 121 24.36 12.34 -4.74
C LEU A 121 23.00 12.52 -5.40
N ASN A 122 22.55 13.77 -5.54
CA ASN A 122 21.38 14.16 -6.36
C ASN A 122 20.12 13.31 -6.13
N LEU A 123 19.87 12.91 -4.88
CA LEU A 123 18.67 12.19 -4.48
C LEU A 123 17.44 13.10 -4.59
N ASN A 124 16.52 12.80 -5.50
CA ASN A 124 15.27 13.54 -5.68
C ASN A 124 14.06 12.61 -5.84
N LEU A 125 14.18 11.34 -5.42
CA LEU A 125 13.17 10.31 -5.64
C LEU A 125 12.62 9.76 -4.32
N LYS A 126 11.34 9.40 -4.36
CA LYS A 126 10.64 8.56 -3.39
C LYS A 126 10.34 7.23 -4.03
N ARG A 127 10.50 6.12 -3.31
CA ARG A 127 10.07 4.80 -3.81
C ARG A 127 8.88 4.30 -3.02
N THR A 128 7.85 3.89 -3.76
CA THR A 128 6.65 3.25 -3.20
C THR A 128 6.43 1.88 -3.82
N LEU A 129 5.83 0.96 -3.06
CA LEU A 129 5.50 -0.38 -3.53
C LEU A 129 4.30 -0.36 -4.49
N GLY A 130 4.54 -0.51 -5.79
CA GLY A 130 3.49 -0.58 -6.81
C GLY A 130 2.61 0.67 -6.85
N VAL A 131 1.47 0.55 -7.52
CA VAL A 131 0.42 1.58 -7.55
C VAL A 131 -0.63 1.16 -6.52
N LYS A 132 -0.99 2.03 -5.57
CA LYS A 132 -2.19 1.83 -4.74
C LYS A 132 -3.38 1.73 -5.69
N PRO A 133 -3.97 0.55 -5.91
CA PRO A 133 -5.13 0.50 -6.77
C PRO A 133 -6.23 1.26 -6.03
N SER A 134 -6.95 2.13 -6.74
CA SER A 134 -8.15 2.73 -6.17
C SER A 134 -9.09 1.61 -5.71
N VAL A 135 -9.86 1.83 -4.65
CA VAL A 135 -10.84 0.84 -4.16
C VAL A 135 -11.73 0.33 -5.30
N LEU A 136 -12.06 1.19 -6.27
CA LEU A 136 -12.82 0.83 -7.47
C LEU A 136 -12.06 -0.12 -8.40
N THR A 137 -10.74 0.04 -8.57
CA THR A 137 -9.93 -0.88 -9.38
C THR A 137 -9.69 -2.21 -8.67
N GLU A 138 -9.58 -2.24 -7.34
CA GLU A 138 -9.53 -3.48 -6.56
C GLU A 138 -10.84 -4.24 -6.66
N LEU A 139 -11.98 -3.56 -6.43
CA LEU A 139 -13.32 -4.13 -6.60
C LEU A 139 -13.52 -4.66 -8.02
N GLY A 140 -13.17 -3.87 -9.03
CA GLY A 140 -13.25 -4.28 -10.43
C GLY A 140 -12.37 -5.50 -10.74
N GLY A 141 -11.17 -5.56 -10.17
CA GLY A 141 -10.26 -6.70 -10.30
C GLY A 141 -10.81 -7.97 -9.65
N ILE A 142 -11.34 -7.88 -8.43
CA ILE A 142 -11.92 -9.01 -7.71
C ILE A 142 -13.17 -9.52 -8.43
N ILE A 143 -14.07 -8.63 -8.85
CA ILE A 143 -15.26 -8.97 -9.63
C ILE A 143 -14.87 -9.63 -10.96
N LYS A 144 -13.76 -9.22 -11.58
CA LYS A 144 -13.29 -9.81 -12.85
C LYS A 144 -12.66 -11.19 -12.66
N ASN A 145 -11.91 -11.39 -11.58
CA ASN A 145 -11.07 -12.57 -11.38
C ASN A 145 -11.76 -13.72 -10.63
N GLN A 146 -12.85 -13.44 -9.90
CA GLN A 146 -13.61 -14.43 -9.14
C GLN A 146 -14.97 -14.67 -9.80
N PRO A 147 -15.16 -15.77 -10.55
CA PRO A 147 -16.41 -16.03 -11.28
C PRO A 147 -17.64 -16.03 -10.38
N LEU A 148 -17.53 -16.59 -9.17
CA LEU A 148 -18.63 -16.63 -8.20
C LEU A 148 -19.08 -15.22 -7.79
N ILE A 149 -18.12 -14.35 -7.44
CA ILE A 149 -18.40 -12.96 -7.08
C ILE A 149 -19.01 -12.22 -8.28
N ARG A 150 -18.48 -12.45 -9.48
CA ARG A 150 -19.01 -11.86 -10.72
C ARG A 150 -20.49 -12.21 -10.94
N TYR A 151 -20.82 -13.50 -10.84
CA TYR A 151 -22.18 -13.96 -11.08
C TYR A 151 -23.14 -13.45 -10.01
N THR A 152 -22.74 -13.47 -8.75
CA THR A 152 -23.57 -12.98 -7.65
C THR A 152 -23.82 -11.47 -7.78
N PHE A 153 -22.80 -10.69 -8.17
CA PHE A 153 -22.93 -9.24 -8.34
C PHE A 153 -23.84 -8.88 -9.52
N LEU A 154 -23.63 -9.53 -10.67
CA LEU A 154 -24.48 -9.36 -11.85
C LEU A 154 -25.92 -9.79 -11.58
N THR A 155 -26.13 -10.89 -10.87
CA THR A 155 -27.47 -11.35 -10.48
C THR A 155 -28.16 -10.30 -9.61
N GLY A 156 -27.44 -9.68 -8.66
CA GLY A 156 -27.95 -8.58 -7.85
C GLY A 156 -28.40 -7.38 -8.69
N ILE A 157 -27.59 -6.97 -9.67
CA ILE A 157 -27.92 -5.88 -10.61
C ILE A 157 -29.16 -6.23 -11.45
N ILE A 158 -29.26 -7.46 -11.95
CA ILE A 158 -30.41 -7.92 -12.74
C ILE A 158 -31.69 -7.85 -11.91
N PHE A 159 -31.66 -8.29 -10.66
CA PHE A 159 -32.81 -8.23 -9.76
C PHE A 159 -33.23 -6.79 -9.43
N LEU A 160 -32.26 -5.90 -9.19
CA LEU A 160 -32.52 -4.47 -8.99
C LEU A 160 -33.14 -3.81 -10.24
N THR A 161 -32.66 -4.17 -11.43
CA THR A 161 -33.19 -3.65 -12.70
C THR A 161 -34.62 -4.14 -12.93
N ALA A 162 -34.89 -5.43 -12.66
CA ALA A 162 -36.24 -5.99 -12.75
C ALA A 162 -37.18 -5.33 -11.73
N SER A 163 -36.71 -5.11 -10.50
CA SER A 163 -37.44 -4.38 -9.46
C SER A 163 -37.77 -2.94 -9.88
N ALA A 164 -36.80 -2.22 -10.45
CA ALA A 164 -37.00 -0.86 -10.98
C ALA A 164 -38.02 -0.80 -12.12
N ALA A 165 -38.00 -1.80 -13.01
CA ALA A 165 -38.99 -1.91 -14.08
C ALA A 165 -40.40 -2.18 -13.55
N ILE A 166 -40.52 -2.99 -12.49
CA ILE A 166 -41.80 -3.31 -11.84
C ILE A 166 -42.39 -2.09 -11.12
N PHE A 167 -41.57 -1.31 -10.42
CA PHE A 167 -42.03 -0.09 -9.76
C PHE A 167 -42.20 1.09 -10.72
N GLY A 168 -41.63 1.01 -11.93
CA GLY A 168 -41.52 2.16 -12.84
C GLY A 168 -40.60 3.26 -12.30
N SER A 169 -39.81 2.96 -11.27
CA SER A 169 -38.99 3.93 -10.55
C SER A 169 -37.68 3.29 -10.08
N PRO A 170 -36.53 3.71 -10.63
CA PRO A 170 -35.22 3.32 -10.10
C PRO A 170 -35.03 3.72 -8.64
N TYR A 171 -35.62 4.85 -8.24
CA TYR A 171 -35.54 5.35 -6.88
C TYR A 171 -36.18 4.40 -5.87
N GLU A 172 -37.36 3.87 -6.18
CA GLU A 172 -38.06 2.93 -5.31
C GLU A 172 -37.32 1.60 -5.20
N ALA A 173 -36.79 1.09 -6.31
CA ALA A 173 -35.99 -0.14 -6.30
C ALA A 173 -34.71 -0.01 -5.45
N VAL A 174 -34.02 1.13 -5.55
CA VAL A 174 -32.84 1.41 -4.71
C VAL A 174 -33.24 1.56 -3.24
N LYS A 175 -34.36 2.23 -2.95
CA LYS A 175 -34.88 2.35 -1.57
C LYS A 175 -35.14 0.98 -0.97
N VAL A 176 -35.87 0.10 -1.66
CA VAL A 176 -36.12 -1.29 -1.22
C VAL A 176 -34.80 -2.05 -1.03
N ALA A 177 -33.86 -1.94 -1.97
CA ALA A 177 -32.58 -2.62 -1.90
C ALA A 177 -31.73 -2.18 -0.69
N LEU A 178 -31.79 -0.90 -0.31
CA LEU A 178 -31.00 -0.35 0.79
C LEU A 178 -31.67 -0.52 2.16
N THR A 179 -32.99 -0.39 2.22
CA THR A 179 -33.73 -0.34 3.50
C THR A 179 -34.54 -1.58 3.78
N LEU A 180 -34.63 -2.52 2.82
CA LEU A 180 -35.50 -3.69 2.85
C LEU A 180 -36.95 -3.33 3.22
N SER A 181 -37.35 -2.10 2.93
CA SER A 181 -38.69 -1.58 3.22
C SER A 181 -39.59 -1.83 2.03
N ASP A 182 -40.80 -2.30 2.28
CA ASP A 182 -41.76 -2.55 1.22
C ASP A 182 -42.31 -1.25 0.62
N VAL A 183 -42.41 -1.22 -0.71
CA VAL A 183 -43.28 -0.27 -1.41
C VAL A 183 -44.71 -0.81 -1.33
N GLU A 184 -45.65 0.05 -0.93
CA GLU A 184 -47.05 -0.31 -0.84
C GLU A 184 -47.66 -0.57 -2.23
N GLY A 185 -48.31 -1.73 -2.39
CA GLY A 185 -48.99 -2.10 -3.62
C GLY A 185 -49.42 -3.56 -3.66
N GLU A 186 -50.26 -3.89 -4.63
CA GLU A 186 -50.78 -5.24 -4.84
C GLU A 186 -50.15 -5.93 -6.06
N GLY A 187 -50.16 -7.26 -6.07
CA GLY A 187 -49.71 -8.06 -7.20
C GLY A 187 -48.20 -7.92 -7.49
N LEU A 188 -47.86 -7.34 -8.64
CA LEU A 188 -46.49 -7.25 -9.15
C LEU A 188 -45.57 -6.45 -8.23
N THR A 189 -46.08 -5.46 -7.49
CA THR A 189 -45.29 -4.66 -6.54
C THR A 189 -44.62 -5.54 -5.46
N LYS A 190 -45.28 -6.61 -5.00
CA LYS A 190 -44.69 -7.56 -4.03
C LYS A 190 -43.50 -8.32 -4.62
N VAL A 191 -43.60 -8.70 -5.89
CA VAL A 191 -42.49 -9.33 -6.62
C VAL A 191 -41.34 -8.33 -6.80
N GLY A 192 -41.66 -7.07 -7.09
CA GLY A 192 -40.71 -5.96 -7.12
C GLY A 192 -39.96 -5.80 -5.80
N ASN A 193 -40.67 -5.88 -4.65
CA ASN A 193 -40.06 -5.77 -3.32
C ASN A 193 -39.08 -6.94 -3.05
N ILE A 194 -39.48 -8.17 -3.38
CA ILE A 194 -38.62 -9.36 -3.20
C ILE A 194 -37.37 -9.26 -4.08
N LEU A 195 -37.53 -8.90 -5.35
CA LEU A 195 -36.40 -8.77 -6.28
C LEU A 195 -35.47 -7.62 -5.85
N GLY A 196 -36.02 -6.47 -5.46
CA GLY A 196 -35.23 -5.34 -4.99
C GLY A 196 -34.44 -5.68 -3.73
N GLY A 197 -35.08 -6.33 -2.75
CA GLY A 197 -34.45 -6.75 -1.51
C GLY A 197 -33.36 -7.79 -1.72
N LEU A 198 -33.63 -8.85 -2.49
CA LEU A 198 -32.63 -9.85 -2.84
C LEU A 198 -31.47 -9.24 -3.64
N GLY A 199 -31.76 -8.36 -4.58
CA GLY A 199 -30.76 -7.64 -5.36
C GLY A 199 -29.82 -6.81 -4.49
N GLY A 200 -30.40 -6.05 -3.55
CA GLY A 200 -29.66 -5.27 -2.56
C GLY A 200 -28.77 -6.12 -1.66
N VAL A 201 -29.32 -7.21 -1.11
CA VAL A 201 -28.58 -8.16 -0.26
C VAL A 201 -27.37 -8.75 -0.99
N LEU A 202 -27.54 -9.20 -2.23
CA LEU A 202 -26.46 -9.81 -3.02
C LEU A 202 -25.33 -8.82 -3.31
N ILE A 203 -25.67 -7.58 -3.69
CA ILE A 203 -24.67 -6.52 -3.93
C ILE A 203 -23.98 -6.12 -2.63
N PHE A 204 -24.74 -5.98 -1.54
CA PHE A 204 -24.21 -5.59 -0.24
C PHE A 204 -23.18 -6.59 0.29
N PHE A 205 -23.52 -7.88 0.31
CA PHE A 205 -22.60 -8.91 0.82
C PHE A 205 -21.32 -9.01 0.00
N ILE A 206 -21.40 -8.90 -1.33
CA ILE A 206 -20.20 -8.87 -2.17
C ILE A 206 -19.36 -7.65 -1.83
N THR A 207 -19.96 -6.46 -1.76
CA THR A 207 -19.24 -5.23 -1.47
C THR A 207 -18.52 -5.33 -0.12
N LEU A 208 -19.18 -5.89 0.90
CA LEU A 208 -18.61 -6.15 2.21
C LEU A 208 -17.45 -7.17 2.14
N THR A 209 -17.66 -8.32 1.49
CA THR A 209 -16.63 -9.37 1.34
C THR A 209 -15.41 -8.89 0.56
N THR A 210 -15.58 -7.95 -0.36
CA THR A 210 -14.48 -7.38 -1.13
C THR A 210 -13.76 -6.22 -0.43
N MET A 211 -14.34 -5.68 0.65
CA MET A 211 -13.76 -4.60 1.45
C MET A 211 -13.05 -5.08 2.73
N ILE A 212 -13.26 -6.35 3.13
CA ILE A 212 -12.59 -7.02 4.25
C ILE A 212 -11.40 -7.81 3.70
#